data_AF-I5AYU1-F1
#
_entry.id   AF-I5AYU1-F1
#
_cell.length_a   1.000
_cell.length_b   1.000
_cell.length_c   1.000
_cell.angle_alpha   90.00
_cell.angle_beta   90.00
_cell.angle_gamma   90.00
#
_symmetry.space_group_name_H-M   'P 1'
#
loop_
_entity.id
_entity.type
_entity.pdbx_description
1 polymer ?
#
loop_
_entity_poly.entity_id
_entity_poly.type
_entity_poly.pdbx_seq_one_letter_code
_entity_poly.pdbx_strand_id
1 'polypeptide(L)' 'MDLSYICVNHNCSFPGANPFEVTFKSESIMDENNVASLFCPFCRSELMLVRVPDVFPEKLPKDNTI' A
#
# COMPACT_ATOMS: atom_id res chain seq x y z
N MET A 1 11.65 12.51 -3.87
CA MET A 1 10.92 12.11 -2.64
C MET A 1 10.60 10.64 -2.81
N ASP A 2 10.58 9.84 -1.77
CA ASP A 2 10.24 8.42 -1.94
C ASP A 2 8.73 8.22 -1.75
N LEU A 3 8.17 7.26 -2.49
CA LEU A 3 6.78 6.85 -2.45
C LEU A 3 6.71 5.43 -1.86
N SER A 4 6.04 5.29 -0.73
CA SER A 4 5.79 3.98 -0.10
C SER A 4 4.39 3.49 -0.44
N TYR A 5 4.25 2.19 -0.68
CA TYR A 5 2.98 1.52 -0.88
C TYR A 5 2.86 0.35 0.09
N ILE A 6 1.69 0.23 0.74
CA ILE A 6 1.45 -0.76 1.79
C ILE A 6 0.27 -1.66 1.46
N CYS A 7 0.40 -2.95 1.78
CA CYS A 7 -0.69 -3.91 1.72
C CYS A 7 -1.60 -3.75 2.95
N VAL A 8 -2.85 -3.33 2.76
CA VAL A 8 -3.82 -3.16 3.86
C VAL A 8 -4.75 -4.36 4.07
N ASN A 9 -4.58 -5.44 3.30
CA ASN A 9 -5.37 -6.65 3.46
C ASN A 9 -4.97 -7.41 4.74
N HIS A 10 -5.88 -7.50 5.70
CA HIS A 10 -5.69 -8.20 6.98
C HIS A 10 -5.52 -9.71 6.84
N ASN A 11 -5.97 -10.31 5.73
CA ASN A 11 -5.82 -11.74 5.44
C ASN A 11 -4.59 -12.02 4.56
N CYS A 12 -3.61 -11.11 4.54
CA CYS A 12 -2.39 -11.28 3.78
C CYS A 12 -1.52 -12.41 4.37
N SER A 13 -0.98 -13.27 3.51
CA SER A 13 -0.07 -14.37 3.90
C SER A 13 1.38 -13.93 4.08
N PHE A 14 1.66 -12.63 4.09
CA PHE A 14 3.00 -12.10 4.30
C PHE A 14 3.51 -12.52 5.70
N PRO A 15 4.68 -13.18 5.82
CA PRO A 15 5.16 -13.69 7.11
C PRO A 15 5.76 -12.63 8.04
N GLY A 16 5.78 -11.35 7.64
CA GLY A 16 6.34 -10.26 8.44
C GLY A 16 5.42 -9.79 9.56
N ALA A 17 6.01 -9.17 10.59
CA ALA A 17 5.27 -8.59 11.72
C ALA A 17 4.48 -7.33 11.34
N ASN A 18 4.92 -6.61 10.31
CA ASN A 18 4.26 -5.44 9.74
C ASN A 18 3.62 -5.79 8.39
N PRO A 19 2.65 -5.02 7.91
CA PRO A 19 2.11 -5.22 6.58
C PRO A 19 3.20 -5.09 5.51
N PHE A 20 3.06 -5.83 4.41
CA PHE A 20 4.00 -5.76 3.30
C PHE A 20 4.08 -4.33 2.74
N GLU A 21 5.28 -3.78 2.66
CA GLU A 21 5.57 -2.43 2.18
C GLU A 21 6.63 -2.48 1.07
N VAL A 22 6.45 -1.65 0.05
CA VAL A 22 7.45 -1.39 -0.99
C VAL A 22 7.62 0.10 -1.19
N THR A 23 8.87 0.53 -1.30
CA THR A 23 9.24 1.93 -1.49
C THR A 23 9.92 2.10 -2.83
N PHE A 24 9.48 3.09 -3.59
CA PHE A 24 10.08 3.47 -4.86
C PHE A 24 10.51 4.92 -4.79
N LYS A 25 11.55 5.27 -5.55
CA LYS A 25 11.86 6.66 -5.77
C LYS A 25 10.76 7.29 -6.64
N SER A 26 10.32 8.50 -6.32
CA SER A 26 9.28 9.19 -7.08
C SER A 26 9.59 9.29 -8.58
N GLU A 27 10.87 9.41 -8.95
CA GLU A 27 11.29 9.48 -10.35
C GLU A 27 11.23 8.12 -11.08
N SER A 28 11.08 7.01 -10.36
CA SER A 28 11.03 5.65 -10.93
C SER A 28 9.61 5.16 -11.20
N ILE A 29 8.61 5.80 -10.60
CA ILE A 29 7.21 5.58 -10.93
C ILE A 29 6.85 6.68 -11.91
N MET A 30 6.52 6.32 -13.16
CA MET A 30 6.10 7.29 -14.17
C MET A 30 4.90 8.10 -13.67
N ASP A 31 4.80 9.34 -14.16
CA ASP A 31 3.89 10.42 -13.73
C ASP A 31 2.39 10.06 -13.61
N GLU A 32 1.58 11.05 -13.23
CA GLU A 32 0.13 10.93 -12.93
C GLU A 32 -0.72 10.32 -14.06
N ASN A 33 -0.17 10.12 -15.27
CA ASN A 33 -0.85 9.50 -16.41
C ASN A 33 -0.44 8.04 -16.67
N ASN A 34 0.53 7.49 -15.94
CA ASN A 34 1.04 6.12 -16.11
C ASN A 34 0.87 5.27 -14.83
N VAL A 35 -0.27 5.45 -14.15
CA VAL A 35 -0.56 4.79 -12.88
C VAL A 35 -0.71 3.28 -13.07
N ALA A 36 0.40 2.56 -12.95
CA ALA A 36 0.37 1.12 -12.76
C ALA A 36 -0.14 0.84 -11.34
N SER A 37 -1.29 0.18 -11.23
CA SER A 37 -1.73 -0.41 -9.96
C SER A 37 -0.69 -1.42 -9.48
N LEU A 38 -0.23 -1.26 -8.24
CA LEU A 38 0.71 -2.17 -7.62
C LEU A 38 -0.06 -3.20 -6.80
N PHE A 39 0.35 -4.47 -6.87
CA PHE A 39 -0.32 -5.56 -6.17
C PHE A 39 0.63 -6.26 -5.21
N CYS A 40 0.10 -6.65 -4.05
CA CYS A 40 0.81 -7.44 -3.07
C CYS A 40 1.16 -8.81 -3.64
N PRO A 41 2.43 -9.26 -3.62
CA PRO A 41 2.82 -10.56 -4.16
C PRO A 41 2.29 -11.74 -3.32
N PHE A 42 1.83 -11.48 -2.08
CA PHE A 42 1.37 -12.52 -1.15
C PHE A 42 -0.13 -12.81 -1.28
N CYS A 43 -0.95 -11.76 -1.42
CA CYS A 43 -2.42 -11.88 -1.43
C CYS A 43 -3.08 -11.33 -2.69
N ARG A 44 -2.32 -10.72 -3.60
CA ARG A 44 -2.80 -10.07 -4.84
C ARG A 44 -3.77 -8.92 -4.62
N SER A 45 -3.91 -8.42 -3.39
CA SER A 45 -4.63 -7.19 -3.13
C SER A 45 -3.83 -5.99 -3.62
N GLU A 46 -4.52 -4.96 -4.10
CA GLU A 46 -3.91 -3.70 -4.50
C GLU A 46 -3.22 -3.02 -3.31
N LEU A 47 -2.06 -2.43 -3.56
CA LEU A 47 -1.29 -1.70 -2.57
C LEU A 47 -1.70 -0.23 -2.53
N MET A 48 -1.77 0.33 -1.33
CA MET A 48 -2.18 1.72 -1.10
C MET A 48 -0.97 2.62 -0.93
N LEU A 49 -0.93 3.74 -1.64
CA LEU A 49 0.12 4.76 -1.47
C LEU A 49 0.03 5.39 -0.07
N VAL A 50 1.15 5.38 0.64
CA VAL A 50 1.35 6.07 1.92
C VAL A 50 2.00 7.42 1.62
N ARG A 51 1.24 8.50 1.79
CA ARG A 51 1.79 9.87 1.75
C ARG A 51 2.23 10.25 3.16
N VAL A 52 3.52 10.40 3.39
CA VAL A 52 4.07 10.92 4.65
C VAL A 52 4.08 12.45 4.58
N PRO A 53 3.67 13.21 5.62
CA PRO A 53 3.47 12.80 7.01
C PRO A 53 2.04 13.08 7.49
N ASP A 54 1.16 12.08 7.60
CA ASP A 54 0.05 12.13 8.57
C ASP A 54 -0.66 10.76 8.64
N VAL A 55 -0.97 10.35 9.88
CA VAL A 55 -1.92 9.30 10.31
C VAL A 55 -1.40 7.85 10.37
N PHE A 56 -0.96 7.49 11.59
CA PHE A 56 -0.97 6.13 12.13
C PHE A 56 -2.38 5.50 12.04
N PRO A 57 -2.52 4.17 11.88
CA PRO A 57 -3.80 3.53 11.58
C PRO A 57 -4.69 3.41 12.82
N GLU A 58 -5.36 4.50 13.20
CA GLU A 58 -6.57 4.46 14.05
C GLU A 58 -7.84 4.82 13.25
N LYS A 59 -7.74 5.12 11.95
CA LYS A 59 -8.87 5.58 11.13
C LYS A 59 -9.03 4.86 9.78
N LEU A 60 -8.73 3.56 9.70
CA LEU A 60 -9.26 2.75 8.61
C LEU A 60 -10.75 2.48 8.88
N PRO A 61 -11.68 2.88 7.97
CA PRO A 61 -13.08 2.55 8.10
C PRO A 61 -13.24 1.03 8.12
N LYS A 62 -13.76 0.51 9.23
CA LYS A 62 -14.13 -0.91 9.38
C LYS A 62 -15.48 -1.14 8.72
N ASP A 63 -15.64 -0.95 7.41
CA ASP A 63 -16.88 -1.38 6.75
C ASP A 63 -16.66 -1.62 5.27
N ASN A 64 -16.83 -2.88 4.88
CA ASN A 64 -17.82 -3.26 3.87
C ASN A 64 -18.02 -4.78 3.94
N THR A 65 -18.96 -5.16 4.80
CA THR A 65 -19.65 -6.45 4.71
C THR A 65 -20.74 -6.27 3.64
N ILE A 66 -20.70 -7.10 2.59
CA ILE A 66 -21.88 -7.45 1.78
C ILE A 66 -22.18 -8.91 2.07
#